data_AF-M2ZIQ5-F1
#
_entry.id   AF-M2ZIQ5-F1
#
_cell.length_a   1.000
_cell.length_b   1.000
_cell.length_c   1.000
_cell.angle_alpha   90.00
_cell.angle_beta   90.00
_cell.angle_gamma   90.00
#
_symmetry.space_group_name_H-M   'P 1'
#
loop_
_entity.id
_entity.type
_entity.pdbx_description
1 polymer ?
#
loop_
_entity_poly.entity_id
_entity_poly.type
_entity_poly.pdbx_seq_one_letter_code
_entity_poly.pdbx_strand_id
1 'polypeptide(L)'
;MKPVNPGRHRNSSSKEAEAVVEDTELTSYLRALAPENDPESTGTGKRFGEAQVFQLRMNLIACEQLKDAAAERNLSPQALAQEWILERLSWESQANSAQQRRHEEAHTDEFRFDADAWEQPVPR
;
A
#
# COMPACT_ATOMS: atom_id res chain seq x y z
N MET A 1 -59.50 -44.48 22.66
CA MET A 1 -59.87 -44.47 21.21
C MET A 1 -58.71 -43.85 20.46
N LYS A 2 -57.94 -44.67 19.74
CA LYS A 2 -57.96 -44.92 18.27
C LYS A 2 -57.05 -43.93 17.50
N PRO A 3 -56.15 -44.45 16.63
CA PRO A 3 -55.05 -43.73 15.96
C PRO A 3 -55.52 -43.09 14.64
N VAL A 4 -54.70 -42.26 13.98
CA VAL A 4 -54.44 -42.22 12.51
C VAL A 4 -53.23 -41.29 12.22
N ASN A 5 -52.15 -41.84 11.67
CA ASN A 5 -51.17 -41.18 10.77
C ASN A 5 -51.61 -41.51 9.32
N PRO A 6 -51.10 -40.99 8.18
CA PRO A 6 -50.31 -39.79 7.82
C PRO A 6 -50.97 -38.96 6.69
N GLY A 7 -50.54 -37.71 6.48
CA GLY A 7 -51.07 -36.81 5.44
C GLY A 7 -50.00 -36.01 4.70
N ARG A 8 -49.22 -36.71 3.88
CA ARG A 8 -48.39 -36.27 2.74
C ARG A 8 -48.75 -34.90 2.13
N HIS A 9 -47.79 -33.98 2.14
CA HIS A 9 -47.51 -33.10 0.99
C HIS A 9 -46.01 -33.12 0.70
N ARG A 10 -45.64 -33.93 -0.31
CA ARG A 10 -44.46 -33.68 -1.14
C ARG A 10 -44.84 -32.56 -2.10
N ASN A 11 -43.94 -31.59 -2.23
CA ASN A 11 -43.67 -30.70 -3.37
C ASN A 11 -43.07 -29.42 -2.74
N SER A 12 -41.93 -28.90 -3.14
CA SER A 12 -41.10 -29.16 -4.30
C SER A 12 -39.83 -28.34 -4.06
N SER A 13 -38.67 -28.98 -4.13
CA SER A 13 -37.45 -28.27 -4.47
C SER A 13 -37.70 -27.44 -5.73
N SER A 14 -37.12 -26.25 -5.77
CA SER A 14 -37.18 -25.23 -6.83
C SER A 14 -38.52 -24.51 -7.00
N LYS A 15 -38.67 -23.40 -6.28
CA LYS A 15 -39.20 -22.20 -6.90
C LYS A 15 -38.29 -21.02 -6.55
N GLU A 16 -37.56 -20.63 -7.58
CA GLU A 16 -36.96 -19.31 -7.79
C GLU A 16 -35.77 -18.94 -6.91
N ALA A 17 -34.65 -18.71 -7.59
CA ALA A 17 -33.54 -17.93 -7.09
C ALA A 17 -34.08 -16.64 -6.47
N GLU A 18 -34.09 -16.56 -5.14
CA GLU A 18 -33.92 -15.27 -4.46
C GLU A 18 -32.54 -14.79 -4.86
N ALA A 19 -32.49 -14.09 -5.99
CA ALA A 19 -31.48 -13.08 -6.21
C ALA A 19 -31.47 -12.26 -4.94
N VAL A 20 -30.39 -12.41 -4.17
CA VAL A 20 -29.99 -11.47 -3.15
C VAL A 20 -29.74 -10.17 -3.91
N VAL A 21 -30.82 -9.46 -4.24
CA VAL A 21 -30.73 -8.07 -4.65
C VAL A 21 -30.34 -7.39 -3.35
N GLU A 22 -29.03 -7.22 -3.15
CA GLU A 22 -28.52 -6.36 -2.09
C GLU A 22 -29.34 -5.08 -2.15
N ASP A 23 -30.07 -4.79 -1.07
CA ASP A 23 -30.86 -3.58 -0.95
C ASP A 23 -29.87 -2.41 -0.95
N THR A 24 -29.59 -1.90 -2.15
CA THR A 24 -28.54 -0.90 -2.40
C THR A 24 -28.92 0.42 -1.75
N GLU A 25 -30.21 0.72 -1.63
CA GLU A 25 -30.73 1.88 -0.92
C GLU A 25 -30.47 1.74 0.59
N LEU A 26 -30.78 0.58 1.17
CA LEU A 26 -30.48 0.29 2.57
C LEU A 26 -28.97 0.30 2.84
N THR A 27 -28.17 -0.28 1.94
CA THR A 27 -26.71 -0.31 2.04
C THR A 27 -26.13 1.11 1.95
N SER A 28 -26.68 1.96 1.09
CA SER A 28 -26.32 3.38 0.98
C SER A 28 -26.70 4.17 2.25
N TYR A 29 -27.91 3.96 2.79
CA TYR A 29 -28.35 4.55 4.05
C TYR A 29 -27.47 4.12 5.23
N LEU A 30 -27.14 2.83 5.32
CA LEU A 30 -26.24 2.29 6.34
C LEU A 30 -24.82 2.82 6.18
N ARG A 31 -24.35 3.07 4.94
CA ARG A 31 -23.05 3.70 4.69
C ARG A 31 -23.04 5.18 5.07
N ALA A 32 -24.13 5.90 4.87
CA ALA A 32 -24.27 7.30 5.25
C ALA A 32 -24.42 7.48 6.78
N LEU A 33 -25.01 6.49 7.45
CA LEU A 33 -25.16 6.47 8.91
C LEU A 33 -23.98 5.80 9.63
N ALA A 34 -23.20 4.98 8.92
CA ALA A 34 -21.94 4.48 9.43
C ALA A 34 -21.10 5.72 9.78
N PRO A 35 -20.65 5.87 11.03
CA PRO A 35 -19.79 6.97 11.39
C PRO A 35 -18.61 6.92 10.42
N GLU A 36 -18.33 8.03 9.72
CA GLU A 36 -17.04 8.15 9.06
C GLU A 36 -16.02 7.72 10.11
N ASN A 37 -15.15 6.77 9.76
CA ASN A 37 -14.02 6.41 10.60
C ASN A 37 -13.11 7.64 10.67
N ASP A 38 -13.50 8.60 11.48
CA ASP A 38 -12.76 9.79 11.83
C ASP A 38 -11.75 9.36 12.89
N PRO A 39 -10.44 9.36 12.58
CA PRO A 39 -9.43 8.88 13.50
C PRO A 39 -8.97 9.99 14.45
N GLU A 40 -9.88 10.73 15.09
CA GLU A 40 -9.54 11.49 16.29
C GLU A 40 -9.44 10.56 17.49
N SER A 41 -8.40 9.73 17.50
CA SER A 41 -8.10 8.87 18.63
C SER A 41 -6.60 8.81 18.82
N THR A 42 -6.08 9.80 19.55
CA THR A 42 -4.76 9.86 20.18
C THR A 42 -4.59 8.84 21.33
N GLY A 43 -5.27 7.70 21.24
CA GLY A 43 -5.12 6.57 22.15
C GLY A 43 -4.05 5.61 21.63
N THR A 44 -2.86 5.71 22.20
CA THR A 44 -1.78 4.71 22.32
C THR A 44 -1.90 3.45 21.43
N GLY A 45 -1.12 3.45 20.33
CA GLY A 45 -0.65 2.24 19.66
C GLY A 45 -1.39 1.86 18.37
N LYS A 46 -0.71 2.04 17.23
CA LYS A 46 -1.03 1.53 15.86
C LYS A 46 -1.89 2.38 14.91
N ARG A 47 -1.78 3.72 14.90
CA ARG A 47 -2.60 4.57 14.00
C ARG A 47 -1.87 5.57 13.11
N PHE A 48 -0.54 5.56 13.10
CA PHE A 48 0.24 6.25 12.09
C PHE A 48 0.97 5.16 11.31
N GLY A 49 0.77 5.11 9.99
CA GLY A 49 1.31 4.07 9.11
C GLY A 49 2.71 3.67 9.55
N GLU A 50 2.85 2.41 9.96
CA GLU A 50 3.99 1.76 10.65
C GLU A 50 5.22 2.66 10.93
N ALA A 51 5.07 3.70 11.75
CA ALA A 51 6.20 4.53 12.14
C ALA A 51 7.10 3.70 13.06
N GLN A 52 8.17 3.15 12.50
CA GLN A 52 9.07 2.26 13.21
C GLN A 52 10.13 3.09 13.93
N VAL A 53 10.28 2.86 15.24
CA VAL A 53 11.29 3.52 16.05
C VAL A 53 12.56 2.71 16.00
N PHE A 54 13.61 3.27 15.40
CA PHE A 54 14.94 2.68 15.35
C PHE A 54 15.84 3.27 16.44
N GLN A 55 16.50 2.42 17.23
CA GLN A 55 17.53 2.85 18.17
C GLN A 55 18.89 2.88 17.48
N LEU A 56 19.53 4.05 17.43
CA LEU A 56 20.86 4.20 16.86
C LEU A 56 21.93 4.02 17.96
N ARG A 57 22.79 3.00 17.80
CA ARG A 57 23.97 2.81 18.66
C ARG A 57 25.20 3.28 17.92
N MET A 58 25.97 4.17 18.54
CA MET A 58 27.20 4.73 17.98
C MET A 58 28.36 4.47 18.93
N ASN A 59 29.58 4.44 18.40
CA ASN A 59 30.78 4.45 19.25
C ASN A 59 30.95 5.82 19.92
N LEU A 60 31.78 5.89 20.96
CA LEU A 60 31.96 7.11 21.76
C LEU A 60 32.45 8.28 20.90
N ILE A 61 33.44 8.05 20.04
CA ILE A 61 34.07 9.09 19.22
C ILE A 61 33.04 9.71 18.26
N ALA A 62 32.25 8.89 17.58
CA ALA A 62 31.20 9.35 16.66
C ALA A 62 30.08 10.08 17.40
N CYS A 63 29.78 9.70 18.64
CA CYS A 63 28.81 10.41 19.47
C CYS A 63 29.30 11.83 19.83
N GLU A 64 30.57 11.98 20.22
CA GLU A 64 31.15 13.31 20.49
C GLU A 64 31.18 14.17 19.22
N GLN A 65 31.62 13.62 18.08
CA GLN A 65 31.60 14.35 16.80
C GLN A 65 30.20 14.81 16.40
N LEU A 66 29.18 13.99 16.63
CA LEU A 66 27.79 14.36 16.35
C LEU A 66 27.32 15.51 17.26
N LYS A 67 27.70 15.49 18.55
CA LYS A 67 27.37 16.58 19.48
C LYS A 67 28.00 17.90 19.07
N ASP A 68 29.27 17.88 18.69
CA ASP A 68 29.99 19.07 18.24
C ASP A 68 29.34 19.64 16.97
N ALA A 69 29.10 18.79 15.96
CA ALA A 69 28.45 19.20 14.73
C ALA A 69 27.01 19.72 14.94
N ALA A 70 26.27 19.15 15.90
CA ALA A 70 24.94 19.61 16.26
C ALA A 70 24.99 20.98 16.97
N ALA A 71 25.96 21.19 17.86
CA ALA A 71 26.16 22.45 18.55
C ALA A 71 26.47 23.60 17.59
N GLU A 72 27.35 23.37 16.60
CA GLU A 72 27.66 24.35 15.54
C GLU A 72 26.42 24.80 14.77
N ARG A 73 25.43 23.93 14.63
CA ARG A 73 24.19 24.15 13.87
C ARG A 73 23.00 24.54 14.74
N ASN A 74 23.18 24.68 16.05
CA ASN A 74 22.11 24.93 17.02
C ASN A 74 20.99 23.88 16.97
N LEU A 75 21.34 22.62 16.72
CA LEU A 75 20.42 21.49 16.68
C LEU A 75 20.68 20.54 17.85
N SER A 76 19.68 19.72 18.17
CA SER A 76 19.92 18.57 19.06
C SER A 76 20.66 17.47 18.31
N PRO A 77 21.54 16.69 18.96
CA PRO A 77 22.25 15.58 18.31
C PRO A 77 21.30 14.56 17.66
N GLN A 78 20.15 14.30 18.29
CA GLN A 78 19.13 13.40 17.74
C GLN A 78 18.49 13.96 16.46
N ALA A 79 18.13 15.25 16.45
CA ALA A 79 17.54 15.88 15.27
C ALA A 79 18.54 15.88 14.10
N LEU A 80 19.81 16.19 14.36
CA LEU A 80 20.83 16.20 13.32
C LEU A 80 21.07 14.79 12.75
N ALA A 81 21.11 13.76 13.60
CA ALA A 81 21.25 12.39 13.13
C ALA A 81 20.07 11.96 12.25
N GLN A 82 18.84 12.32 12.64
CA GLN A 82 17.65 12.03 11.83
C GLN A 82 17.72 12.72 10.47
N GLU A 83 18.09 14.00 10.44
CA GLU A 83 18.24 14.78 9.21
C GLU A 83 19.24 14.12 8.26
N TRP A 84 20.44 13.79 8.73
CA TRP A 84 21.47 13.15 7.92
C TRP A 84 21.06 11.77 7.39
N ILE A 85 20.34 10.97 8.19
CA ILE A 85 19.82 9.68 7.73
C ILE A 85 18.82 9.88 6.60
N LEU A 86 17.87 10.82 6.77
CA LEU A 86 16.87 11.12 5.73
C LEU A 86 17.51 11.68 4.46
N GLU A 87 18.49 12.57 4.62
CA GLU A 87 19.27 13.10 3.51
C GLU A 87 19.96 11.95 2.78
N ARG A 88 20.70 11.08 3.49
CA ARG A 88 21.40 9.96 2.87
C ARG A 88 20.47 9.01 2.10
N LEU A 89 19.31 8.69 2.68
CA LEU A 89 18.30 7.86 2.02
C LEU A 89 17.74 8.51 0.76
N SER A 90 17.52 9.83 0.79
CA SER A 90 17.04 10.56 -0.39
C SER A 90 18.05 10.54 -1.54
N TRP A 91 19.34 10.63 -1.23
CA TRP A 91 20.42 10.53 -2.23
C TRP A 91 20.52 9.12 -2.82
N GLU A 92 20.38 8.09 -1.98
CA GLU A 92 20.40 6.69 -2.42
C GLU A 92 19.21 6.36 -3.34
N SER A 93 18.01 6.85 -3.00
CA SER A 93 16.84 6.72 -3.86
C SER A 93 17.02 7.39 -5.22
N GLN A 94 17.62 8.59 -5.24
CA GLN A 94 17.90 9.30 -6.49
C GLN A 94 18.97 8.57 -7.32
N ALA A 95 20.02 8.06 -6.69
CA ALA A 95 21.05 7.28 -7.38
C ALA A 95 20.49 6.00 -8.02
N ASN A 96 19.64 5.26 -7.30
CA ASN A 96 19.01 4.04 -7.79
C ASN A 96 18.06 4.32 -8.96
N SER A 97 17.24 5.37 -8.88
CA SER A 97 16.34 5.75 -9.98
C SER A 97 17.11 6.21 -11.23
N ALA A 98 18.24 6.90 -11.08
CA ALA A 98 19.12 7.25 -12.20
C ALA A 98 19.76 6.01 -12.83
N GLN A 99 20.17 5.03 -12.01
CA GLN A 99 20.69 3.76 -12.51
C GLN A 99 19.64 2.95 -13.25
N GLN A 100 18.41 2.90 -12.73
CA GLN A 100 17.28 2.21 -13.37
C GLN A 100 16.98 2.82 -14.74
N ARG A 101 16.90 4.16 -14.83
CA ARG A 101 16.69 4.84 -16.13
C ARG A 101 17.79 4.51 -17.14
N ARG A 102 19.06 4.51 -16.72
CA ARG A 102 20.16 4.12 -17.61
C ARG A 102 20.07 2.67 -18.07
N HIS A 103 19.62 1.76 -17.20
CA HIS A 103 19.43 0.35 -17.56
C HIS A 103 18.25 0.18 -18.53
N GLU A 104 17.15 0.90 -18.33
CA GLU A 104 16.01 0.93 -19.25
C GLU A 104 16.39 1.53 -20.62
N GLU A 105 17.11 2.65 -20.64
CA GLU A 105 17.62 3.28 -21.86
C GLU A 105 18.53 2.32 -22.64
N ALA A 106 19.47 1.65 -21.95
CA ALA A 106 20.34 0.65 -22.57
C ALA A 106 19.56 -0.56 -23.12
N HIS A 107 18.50 -1.00 -22.43
CA HIS A 107 17.63 -2.07 -22.92
C HIS A 107 16.78 -1.62 -24.11
N THR A 108 16.33 -0.36 -24.15
CA THR A 108 15.57 0.16 -25.30
C THR A 108 16.42 0.40 -26.55
N ASP A 109 17.72 0.70 -26.41
CA ASP A 109 18.63 0.92 -27.54
C ASP A 109 18.93 -0.38 -28.32
N GLU A 110 18.66 -1.55 -27.70
CA GLU A 110 18.77 -2.86 -28.34
C GLU A 110 17.55 -3.21 -29.20
N PHE A 111 16.39 -2.55 -28.99
CA PHE A 111 15.20 -2.72 -29.83
C PHE A 111 15.32 -1.90 -31.12
N ARG A 112 16.05 -2.45 -32.09
CA ARG A 112 16.01 -1.99 -33.48
C ARG A 112 14.69 -2.42 -34.11
N PHE A 113 13.79 -1.46 -34.37
CA PHE A 113 12.61 -1.73 -35.19
C PHE A 113 13.07 -2.03 -36.63
N ASP A 114 12.87 -3.27 -37.09
CA ASP A 114 13.01 -3.59 -38.51
C ASP A 114 11.95 -2.82 -39.29
N ALA A 115 12.38 -1.80 -40.04
CA ALA A 115 11.52 -1.01 -40.90
C ALA A 115 10.84 -1.87 -41.99
N ASP A 116 11.48 -2.97 -42.38
CA ASP A 116 11.00 -3.91 -43.41
C ASP A 116 9.93 -4.88 -42.90
N ALA A 117 9.69 -4.97 -41.58
CA ALA A 117 8.68 -5.87 -41.01
C ALA A 117 7.24 -5.43 -41.34
N TRP A 118 7.04 -4.17 -41.73
CA TRP A 118 5.73 -3.57 -42.01
C TRP A 118 5.34 -3.58 -43.50
N GLU A 119 6.25 -3.96 -44.39
CA GLU A 119 6.01 -4.01 -45.85
C GLU A 119 5.50 -5.37 -46.35
N GLN A 120 5.21 -6.34 -45.48
CA GLN A 120 4.67 -7.64 -45.92
C GLN A 120 3.24 -7.47 -46.47
N PRO A 121 2.99 -7.73 -47.77
CA PRO A 121 1.63 -7.71 -48.30
C PRO A 121 0.85 -8.88 -47.71
N VAL A 122 -0.26 -8.57 -47.03
CA VAL A 122 -1.19 -9.55 -46.47
C VAL A 122 -1.72 -10.43 -47.61
N PRO A 123 -1.48 -11.75 -47.61
CA PRO A 123 -2.03 -12.62 -48.66
C PRO A 123 -3.55 -12.67 -48.53
N ARG A 124 -4.23 -12.39 -49.64
CA ARG A 124 -5.70 -12.47 -49.77
C ARG A 124 -6.20 -13.91 -49.84
#